data_AF-A0AAD9RAG5-F1
#
_entry.id   AF-A0AAD9RAG5-F1
#
_cell.length_a   1.000
_cell.length_b   1.000
_cell.length_c   1.000
_cell.angle_alpha   90.00
_cell.angle_beta   90.00
_cell.angle_gamma   90.00
#
_symmetry.space_group_name_H-M   'P 1'
#
loop_
_entity.id
_entity.type
_entity.pdbx_description
1 polymer ?
#
loop_
_entity_poly.entity_id
_entity_poly.type
_entity_poly.pdbx_seq_one_letter_code
_entity_poly.pdbx_strand_id
1 'polypeptide(L)'
;MRLMEPLRIAPDVVDISALKKWTDFPVQHRFTDYSNSIDEPCHHTISPFPCQPVLNNKLALWTGDISVLQVDAVVNSTNETMDENSIMCQRIFDRAGSALKMEIYNEVKDCKTGEVRVTQGHGLPARFIIHTVGPVYNIKYQTAAQNTLHCCYRNVLQKARELGLRSIALPVINSVRRNYPPDAGAHIALRTIRRFLEQYSDSLACIVLVLEPCDLGIYEILLPLYFPRNLAEQDNACWQLPIDLGGMDGEPLLPDRQIRIIDNPQHALHDDDTVELSAQLETSVNIGEHAFAQMQGDLDRQRLLGERSVTDPLADIMIKQMQQKER
;
A
#
# COMPACT_ATOMS: atom_id res chain seq x y z
N MET A 1 -47.49 -19.07 -16.17
CA MET A 1 -47.56 -17.60 -16.05
C MET A 1 -46.17 -17.13 -15.64
N ARG A 2 -45.35 -16.64 -16.59
CA ARG A 2 -44.03 -16.07 -16.27
C ARG A 2 -44.27 -14.71 -15.62
N LEU A 3 -43.98 -14.59 -14.33
CA LEU A 3 -43.95 -13.33 -13.61
C LEU A 3 -42.88 -12.47 -14.27
N MET A 4 -43.30 -11.41 -14.97
CA MET A 4 -42.41 -10.36 -15.45
C MET A 4 -41.80 -9.69 -14.22
N GLU A 5 -40.49 -9.77 -14.13
CA GLU A 5 -39.68 -8.97 -13.20
C GLU A 5 -39.91 -7.49 -13.53
N PRO A 6 -40.27 -6.64 -12.55
CA PRO A 6 -40.52 -5.23 -12.83
C PRO A 6 -39.20 -4.59 -13.28
N LEU A 7 -39.26 -3.89 -14.43
CA LEU A 7 -38.18 -3.07 -14.99
C LEU A 7 -37.53 -2.27 -13.85
N ARG A 8 -36.32 -2.67 -13.43
CA ARG A 8 -35.52 -1.90 -12.49
C ARG A 8 -35.28 -0.54 -13.14
N ILE A 9 -35.81 0.51 -12.54
CA ILE A 9 -35.44 1.89 -12.82
C ILE A 9 -33.91 1.92 -12.79
N ALA A 10 -33.26 2.19 -13.92
CA ALA A 10 -31.81 2.30 -13.96
C ALA A 10 -31.42 3.40 -12.95
N PRO A 11 -30.61 3.12 -11.92
CA PRO A 11 -30.23 4.16 -10.98
C PRO A 11 -29.41 5.21 -11.74
N ASP A 12 -29.75 6.49 -11.54
CA ASP A 12 -29.13 7.63 -12.23
C ASP A 12 -27.61 7.47 -12.28
N VAL A 13 -27.09 7.39 -13.50
CA VAL A 13 -25.64 7.38 -13.75
C VAL A 13 -25.10 8.76 -13.41
N VAL A 14 -24.04 8.80 -12.61
CA VAL A 14 -23.42 10.06 -12.17
C VAL A 14 -22.17 10.30 -13.00
N ASP A 15 -22.19 11.37 -13.80
CA ASP A 15 -21.05 11.81 -14.60
C ASP A 15 -20.00 12.51 -13.71
N ILE A 16 -18.73 12.30 -14.03
CA ILE A 16 -17.60 12.88 -13.30
C ILE A 16 -17.61 14.42 -13.29
N SER A 17 -18.18 15.05 -14.33
CA SER A 17 -18.30 16.51 -14.44
C SER A 17 -19.30 17.12 -13.45
N ALA A 18 -20.24 16.33 -12.93
CA ALA A 18 -21.19 16.77 -11.91
C ALA A 18 -20.60 16.74 -10.49
N LEU A 19 -19.41 16.15 -10.32
CA LEU A 19 -18.77 16.00 -9.02
C LEU A 19 -18.04 17.28 -8.61
N LYS A 20 -18.13 17.59 -7.33
CA LYS A 20 -17.44 18.74 -6.74
C LYS A 20 -15.95 18.45 -6.63
N LYS A 21 -15.11 19.28 -7.26
CA LYS A 21 -13.66 19.16 -7.15
C LYS A 21 -13.19 19.66 -5.79
N TRP A 22 -12.04 19.19 -5.33
CA TRP A 22 -11.43 19.62 -4.07
C TRP A 22 -11.25 21.15 -4.01
N THR A 23 -10.92 21.77 -5.16
CA THR A 23 -10.78 23.23 -5.30
C THR A 23 -12.08 24.00 -5.12
N ASP A 24 -13.24 23.37 -5.31
CA ASP A 24 -14.55 24.01 -5.14
C ASP A 24 -15.04 23.98 -3.68
N PHE A 25 -14.37 23.23 -2.80
CA PHE A 25 -14.74 23.19 -1.39
C PHE A 25 -14.30 24.49 -0.69
N PRO A 26 -15.18 25.06 0.15
CA PRO A 26 -14.82 26.26 0.89
C PRO A 26 -13.59 25.98 1.75
N VAL A 27 -12.73 26.99 1.85
CA VAL A 27 -11.64 27.00 2.81
C VAL A 27 -12.28 27.21 4.19
N GLN A 28 -12.68 26.11 4.85
CA GLN A 28 -13.33 26.18 6.15
C GLN A 28 -12.26 26.44 7.22
N HIS A 29 -12.48 27.47 8.04
CA HIS A 29 -11.60 27.83 9.14
C HIS A 29 -12.36 27.76 10.46
N ARG A 30 -12.01 26.76 11.27
CA ARG A 30 -11.72 27.00 12.69
C ARG A 30 -10.32 26.46 12.92
N PHE A 31 -9.34 27.29 12.60
CA PHE A 31 -7.98 26.97 12.97
C PHE A 31 -7.88 27.02 14.49
N THR A 32 -7.49 25.92 15.09
CA THR A 32 -6.84 25.99 16.39
C THR A 32 -5.45 26.56 16.09
N ASP A 33 -5.22 27.79 16.52
CA ASP A 33 -3.91 28.43 16.39
C ASP A 33 -2.92 27.75 17.35
N TYR A 34 -2.11 26.84 16.81
CA TYR A 34 -1.05 26.16 17.55
C TYR A 34 0.23 26.99 17.64
N SER A 35 0.31 28.19 17.04
CA SER A 35 1.52 29.03 17.17
C SER A 35 1.80 29.46 18.62
N ASN A 36 0.78 29.36 19.49
CA ASN A 36 0.86 29.62 20.92
C ASN A 36 0.96 28.34 21.78
N SER A 37 1.23 27.15 21.23
CA SER A 37 1.64 26.00 22.05
C SER A 37 3.09 26.22 22.48
N ILE A 38 3.23 26.88 23.64
CA ILE A 38 4.44 27.56 24.14
C ILE A 38 5.73 26.71 24.17
N ASP A 39 5.68 25.38 24.02
CA ASP A 39 6.84 24.50 24.17
C ASP A 39 7.06 23.45 23.05
N GLU A 40 6.24 23.41 21.98
CA GLU A 40 6.42 22.43 20.89
C GLU A 40 6.87 23.11 19.58
N PRO A 41 8.05 22.76 19.03
CA PRO A 41 8.48 23.27 17.73
C PRO A 41 7.60 22.67 16.62
N CYS A 42 7.36 23.45 15.57
CA CYS A 42 6.68 22.99 14.36
C CYS A 42 7.30 21.67 13.86
N HIS A 43 6.47 20.68 13.54
CA HIS A 43 6.98 19.37 13.10
C HIS A 43 7.84 19.46 11.84
N HIS A 44 7.54 20.42 10.96
CA HIS A 44 8.26 20.64 9.70
C HIS A 44 8.59 22.12 9.51
N THR A 45 9.85 22.46 9.22
CA THR A 45 10.25 23.86 8.95
C THR A 45 9.67 24.38 7.63
N ILE A 46 9.45 23.49 6.67
CA ILE A 46 8.85 23.77 5.35
C ILE A 46 7.84 22.68 5.07
N SER A 47 6.66 23.04 4.55
CA SER A 47 5.66 22.04 4.22
C SER A 47 6.19 21.07 3.16
N PRO A 48 6.14 19.75 3.42
CA PRO A 48 6.56 18.72 2.47
C PRO A 48 5.65 18.65 1.23
N PHE A 49 4.45 19.25 1.30
CA PHE A 49 3.43 19.23 0.27
C PHE A 49 3.04 20.66 -0.10
N PRO A 50 3.72 21.27 -1.09
CA PRO A 50 3.41 22.63 -1.50
C PRO A 50 2.01 22.73 -2.14
N CYS A 51 1.40 23.91 -2.07
CA CYS A 51 0.15 24.24 -2.73
C CYS A 51 0.31 24.11 -4.26
N GLN A 52 -0.39 23.14 -4.84
CA GLN A 52 -0.34 22.84 -6.27
C GLN A 52 -1.75 22.78 -6.86
N PRO A 53 -2.27 23.89 -7.42
CA PRO A 53 -3.63 23.95 -7.96
C PRO A 53 -3.92 22.89 -9.04
N VAL A 54 -2.89 22.54 -9.82
CA VAL A 54 -2.99 21.49 -10.86
C VAL A 54 -3.29 20.12 -10.26
N LEU A 55 -2.69 19.77 -9.12
CA LEU A 55 -2.98 18.51 -8.44
C LEU A 55 -4.33 18.56 -7.71
N ASN A 56 -4.64 19.69 -7.07
CA ASN A 56 -5.90 19.86 -6.36
C ASN A 56 -7.11 19.71 -7.31
N ASN A 57 -7.00 20.19 -8.55
CA ASN A 57 -8.04 20.06 -9.58
C ASN A 57 -8.27 18.62 -10.07
N LYS A 58 -7.38 17.68 -9.74
CA LYS A 58 -7.53 16.25 -10.08
C LYS A 58 -8.28 15.47 -9.02
N LEU A 59 -8.55 16.05 -7.86
CA LEU A 59 -9.33 15.40 -6.81
C LEU A 59 -10.78 15.86 -6.86
N ALA A 60 -11.69 14.90 -6.79
CA ALA A 60 -13.10 15.14 -6.50
C ALA A 60 -13.48 14.38 -5.23
N LEU A 61 -14.32 14.99 -4.39
CA LEU A 61 -14.87 14.33 -3.21
C LEU A 61 -16.34 14.07 -3.46
N TRP A 62 -16.79 12.85 -3.16
CA TRP A 62 -18.17 12.47 -3.35
C TRP A 62 -18.62 11.45 -2.33
N THR A 63 -19.86 11.60 -1.86
CA THR A 63 -20.52 10.65 -0.97
C THR A 63 -21.71 10.05 -1.69
N GLY A 64 -21.67 8.74 -1.92
CA GLY A 64 -22.71 8.04 -2.67
C GLY A 64 -22.35 6.61 -3.03
N ASP A 65 -23.12 6.01 -3.92
CA ASP A 65 -22.92 4.65 -4.42
C ASP A 65 -21.86 4.60 -5.53
N ILE A 66 -20.66 4.08 -5.23
CA ILE A 66 -19.57 3.96 -6.21
C ILE A 66 -19.99 3.24 -7.50
N SER A 67 -21.01 2.36 -7.47
CA SER A 67 -21.46 1.61 -8.65
C SER A 67 -22.16 2.48 -9.69
N VAL A 68 -22.64 3.69 -9.34
CA VAL A 68 -23.34 4.58 -10.29
C VAL A 68 -22.40 5.52 -11.06
N LEU A 69 -21.11 5.57 -10.71
CA LEU A 69 -20.16 6.53 -11.27
C LEU A 69 -19.72 6.15 -12.67
N GLN A 70 -19.82 7.09 -13.61
CA GLN A 70 -19.26 6.98 -14.96
C GLN A 70 -17.80 7.42 -14.97
N VAL A 71 -16.91 6.46 -14.71
CA VAL A 71 -15.45 6.63 -14.65
C VAL A 71 -14.77 5.49 -15.43
N ASP A 72 -13.47 5.60 -15.72
CA ASP A 72 -12.78 4.50 -16.42
C ASP A 72 -12.65 3.26 -15.52
N ALA A 73 -12.36 3.43 -14.23
CA ALA A 73 -12.37 2.34 -13.26
C ALA A 73 -13.01 2.70 -11.93
N VAL A 74 -13.77 1.76 -11.38
CA VAL A 74 -14.14 1.78 -9.96
C VAL A 74 -13.24 0.81 -9.20
N VAL A 75 -12.95 1.13 -7.94
CA VAL A 75 -12.13 0.27 -7.10
C VAL A 75 -13.02 -0.50 -6.13
N ASN A 76 -12.84 -1.81 -6.10
CA ASN A 76 -13.56 -2.70 -5.20
C ASN A 76 -12.62 -3.17 -4.07
N SER A 77 -12.82 -2.65 -2.86
CA SER A 77 -12.14 -3.16 -1.65
C SER A 77 -12.86 -4.43 -1.16
N THR A 78 -12.18 -5.57 -1.27
CA THR A 78 -12.76 -6.90 -1.03
C THR A 78 -11.85 -7.77 -0.13
N ASN A 79 -12.17 -9.05 0.01
CA ASN A 79 -11.38 -10.07 0.72
C ASN A 79 -10.62 -10.96 -0.26
N GLU A 80 -9.76 -11.84 0.26
CA GLU A 80 -8.87 -12.64 -0.57
C GLU A 80 -9.61 -13.65 -1.46
N THR A 81 -10.79 -14.07 -1.03
CA THR A 81 -11.70 -14.97 -1.73
C THR A 81 -12.65 -14.26 -2.69
N MET A 82 -12.56 -12.92 -2.81
CA MET A 82 -13.33 -12.09 -3.75
C MET A 82 -14.86 -12.17 -3.55
N ASP A 83 -15.33 -12.53 -2.35
CA ASP A 83 -16.73 -12.73 -1.98
C ASP A 83 -17.17 -11.89 -0.76
N GLU A 84 -16.45 -10.82 -0.48
CA GLU A 84 -16.71 -9.90 0.64
C GLU A 84 -18.17 -9.40 0.65
N ASN A 85 -18.83 -9.56 1.80
CA ASN A 85 -20.23 -9.20 1.98
C ASN A 85 -20.39 -7.76 2.52
N SER A 86 -19.76 -6.80 1.85
CA SER A 86 -19.91 -5.37 2.14
C SER A 86 -21.02 -4.73 1.31
N ILE A 87 -21.63 -3.65 1.83
CA ILE A 87 -22.70 -2.94 1.11
C ILE A 87 -22.18 -2.42 -0.24
N MET A 88 -20.95 -1.92 -0.26
CA MET A 88 -20.28 -1.48 -1.47
C MET A 88 -20.07 -2.65 -2.44
N CYS A 89 -19.53 -3.78 -1.98
CA CYS A 89 -19.35 -4.98 -2.82
C CYS A 89 -20.69 -5.44 -3.40
N GLN A 90 -21.73 -5.55 -2.57
CA GLN A 90 -23.08 -5.94 -3.01
C GLN A 90 -23.58 -5.02 -4.11
N ARG A 91 -23.50 -3.69 -3.94
CA ARG A 91 -23.90 -2.72 -4.98
C ARG A 91 -23.13 -2.89 -6.28
N ILE A 92 -21.81 -3.09 -6.20
CA ILE A 92 -20.96 -3.36 -7.37
C ILE A 92 -21.42 -4.64 -8.07
N PHE A 93 -21.59 -5.75 -7.34
CA PHE A 93 -22.01 -7.04 -7.90
C PHE A 93 -23.44 -7.01 -8.47
N ASP A 94 -24.36 -6.37 -7.77
CA ASP A 94 -25.77 -6.28 -8.16
C ASP A 94 -25.94 -5.48 -9.45
N ARG A 95 -25.12 -4.43 -9.64
CA ARG A 95 -25.16 -3.60 -10.83
C ARG A 95 -24.31 -4.15 -11.98
N ALA A 96 -23.12 -4.67 -11.71
CA ALA A 96 -22.28 -5.33 -12.72
C ALA A 96 -22.97 -6.58 -13.31
N GLY A 97 -23.78 -7.26 -12.50
CA GLY A 97 -24.53 -8.45 -12.87
C GLY A 97 -23.74 -9.75 -12.69
N SER A 98 -24.36 -10.88 -13.05
CA SER A 98 -23.77 -12.22 -12.87
C SER A 98 -22.50 -12.44 -13.68
N ALA A 99 -22.30 -11.70 -14.79
CA ALA A 99 -21.11 -11.79 -15.63
C ALA A 99 -19.81 -11.48 -14.84
N LEU A 100 -19.86 -10.53 -13.90
CA LEU A 100 -18.71 -10.24 -13.03
C LEU A 100 -18.33 -11.44 -12.16
N LYS A 101 -19.31 -12.12 -11.56
CA LYS A 101 -19.05 -13.32 -10.74
C LYS A 101 -18.43 -14.44 -11.57
N MET A 102 -18.87 -14.59 -12.82
CA MET A 102 -18.32 -15.58 -13.74
C MET A 102 -16.86 -15.26 -14.12
N GLU A 103 -16.54 -14.01 -14.44
CA GLU A 103 -15.15 -13.60 -14.73
C GLU A 103 -14.24 -13.81 -13.51
N ILE A 104 -14.69 -13.42 -12.32
CA ILE A 104 -13.93 -13.64 -11.09
C ILE A 104 -13.67 -15.13 -10.85
N TYR A 105 -14.69 -15.98 -11.01
CA TYR A 105 -14.56 -17.42 -10.79
C TYR A 105 -13.64 -18.09 -11.82
N ASN A 106 -13.73 -17.71 -13.09
CA ASN A 106 -13.00 -18.35 -14.18
C ASN A 106 -11.55 -17.86 -14.30
N GLU A 107 -11.32 -16.55 -14.15
CA GLU A 107 -10.07 -15.90 -14.54
C GLU A 107 -9.25 -15.39 -13.34
N VAL A 108 -9.91 -14.77 -12.34
CA VAL A 108 -9.22 -14.10 -11.24
C VAL A 108 -8.91 -15.04 -10.07
N LYS A 109 -9.92 -15.80 -9.62
CA LYS A 109 -9.94 -16.74 -8.49
C LYS A 109 -9.69 -16.13 -7.11
N ASP A 110 -8.56 -15.46 -6.92
CA ASP A 110 -8.15 -14.87 -5.65
C ASP A 110 -7.41 -13.53 -5.83
N CYS A 111 -7.30 -12.78 -4.73
CA CYS A 111 -6.48 -11.59 -4.66
C CYS A 111 -5.80 -11.53 -3.29
N LYS A 112 -4.48 -11.57 -3.23
CA LYS A 112 -3.80 -11.49 -1.93
C LYS A 112 -3.91 -10.09 -1.33
N THR A 113 -3.80 -10.02 -0.01
CA THR A 113 -3.71 -8.77 0.74
C THR A 113 -2.61 -7.85 0.18
N GLY A 114 -2.98 -6.61 -0.21
CA GLY A 114 -2.07 -5.63 -0.84
C GLY A 114 -1.92 -5.76 -2.36
N GLU A 115 -2.40 -6.85 -2.98
CA GLU A 115 -2.40 -7.01 -4.43
C GLU A 115 -3.60 -6.33 -5.09
N VAL A 116 -3.56 -6.30 -6.42
CA VAL A 116 -4.65 -5.85 -7.27
C VAL A 116 -4.98 -6.88 -8.34
N ARG A 117 -6.27 -6.98 -8.67
CA ARG A 117 -6.80 -7.74 -9.81
C ARG A 117 -7.74 -6.84 -10.60
N VAL A 118 -7.89 -7.10 -11.89
CA VAL A 118 -8.72 -6.27 -12.77
C VAL A 118 -9.74 -7.16 -13.46
N THR A 119 -10.97 -6.68 -13.54
CA THR A 119 -12.04 -7.28 -14.33
C THR A 119 -12.71 -6.23 -15.20
N GLN A 120 -13.56 -6.65 -16.14
CA GLN A 120 -14.43 -5.74 -16.88
C GLN A 120 -15.53 -5.16 -15.96
N GLY A 121 -16.02 -3.97 -16.30
CA GLY A 121 -17.12 -3.32 -15.58
C GLY A 121 -18.49 -4.00 -15.75
N HIS A 122 -18.67 -4.77 -16.81
CA HIS A 122 -19.94 -5.43 -17.18
C HIS A 122 -21.12 -4.44 -17.20
N GLY A 123 -22.11 -4.62 -16.32
CA GLY A 123 -23.27 -3.74 -16.20
C GLY A 123 -23.02 -2.41 -15.49
N LEU A 124 -21.79 -2.15 -15.02
CA LEU A 124 -21.44 -0.85 -14.45
C LEU A 124 -21.29 0.23 -15.54
N PRO A 125 -21.53 1.51 -15.20
CA PRO A 125 -21.15 2.63 -16.08
C PRO A 125 -19.64 2.74 -16.25
N ALA A 126 -18.87 2.19 -15.30
CA ALA A 126 -17.42 2.15 -15.38
C ALA A 126 -16.91 1.04 -16.30
N ARG A 127 -15.77 1.29 -16.96
CA ARG A 127 -15.21 0.35 -17.95
C ARG A 127 -14.54 -0.86 -17.28
N PHE A 128 -13.88 -0.62 -16.15
CA PHE A 128 -13.14 -1.64 -15.41
C PHE A 128 -13.47 -1.62 -13.92
N ILE A 129 -13.21 -2.75 -13.26
CA ILE A 129 -13.18 -2.85 -11.80
C ILE A 129 -11.77 -3.25 -11.38
N ILE A 130 -11.14 -2.44 -10.53
CA ILE A 130 -9.86 -2.78 -9.91
C ILE A 130 -10.14 -3.28 -8.50
N HIS A 131 -9.98 -4.57 -8.30
CA HIS A 131 -10.15 -5.22 -7.00
C HIS A 131 -8.86 -5.14 -6.21
N THR A 132 -8.97 -4.82 -4.92
CA THR A 132 -7.83 -4.85 -4.00
C THR A 132 -8.28 -5.31 -2.62
N VAL A 133 -7.35 -5.87 -1.85
CA VAL A 133 -7.62 -6.42 -0.52
C VAL A 133 -6.85 -5.64 0.53
N GLY A 134 -7.59 -4.86 1.32
CA GLY A 134 -7.03 -4.08 2.42
C GLY A 134 -6.57 -4.97 3.59
N PRO A 135 -5.59 -4.51 4.40
CA PRO A 135 -5.11 -5.26 5.55
C PRO A 135 -6.17 -5.38 6.65
N VAL A 136 -6.15 -6.50 7.38
CA VAL A 136 -6.79 -6.58 8.69
C VAL A 136 -5.85 -5.96 9.72
N TYR A 137 -6.32 -4.92 10.41
CA TYR A 137 -5.48 -4.19 11.35
C TYR A 137 -5.36 -4.94 12.68
N ASN A 138 -4.13 -5.05 13.16
CA ASN A 138 -3.81 -5.51 14.49
C ASN A 138 -2.64 -4.67 14.99
N ILE A 139 -2.75 -4.16 16.23
CA ILE A 139 -1.71 -3.32 16.85
C ILE A 139 -0.32 -4.00 16.83
N LYS A 140 -0.27 -5.34 16.96
CA LYS A 140 0.98 -6.12 16.91
C LYS A 140 1.67 -6.10 15.54
N TYR A 141 0.89 -5.87 14.48
CA TYR A 141 1.35 -5.88 13.09
C TYR A 141 1.09 -4.53 12.40
N GLN A 142 1.08 -3.44 13.18
CA GLN A 142 0.76 -2.09 12.71
C GLN A 142 1.61 -1.71 11.49
N THR A 143 2.93 -1.87 11.58
CA THR A 143 3.87 -1.64 10.48
C THR A 143 3.49 -2.38 9.19
N ALA A 144 3.17 -3.67 9.30
CA ALA A 144 2.81 -4.47 8.14
C ALA A 144 1.48 -3.97 7.55
N ALA A 145 0.49 -3.66 8.39
CA ALA A 145 -0.79 -3.12 7.96
C ALA A 145 -0.64 -1.73 7.29
N GLN A 146 0.24 -0.86 7.77
CA GLN A 146 0.53 0.42 7.13
C GLN A 146 1.15 0.22 5.73
N ASN A 147 2.14 -0.67 5.62
CA ASN A 147 2.79 -0.94 4.34
C ASN A 147 1.81 -1.58 3.34
N THR A 148 1.00 -2.55 3.77
CA THR A 148 -0.02 -3.16 2.92
C THR A 148 -1.05 -2.15 2.44
N LEU A 149 -1.54 -1.26 3.33
CA LEU A 149 -2.52 -0.24 2.92
C LEU A 149 -1.93 0.71 1.88
N HIS A 150 -0.68 1.14 2.08
CA HIS A 150 0.06 1.91 1.08
C HIS A 150 0.15 1.14 -0.26
N CYS A 151 0.52 -0.14 -0.23
CA CYS A 151 0.56 -0.99 -1.42
C CYS A 151 -0.79 -1.08 -2.13
N CYS A 152 -1.91 -1.15 -1.41
CA CYS A 152 -3.25 -1.16 -2.02
C CYS A 152 -3.45 0.10 -2.89
N TYR A 153 -3.30 1.30 -2.30
CA TYR A 153 -3.47 2.56 -3.04
C TYR A 153 -2.46 2.68 -4.19
N ARG A 154 -1.19 2.40 -3.93
CA ARG A 154 -0.12 2.51 -4.92
C ARG A 154 -0.30 1.55 -6.09
N ASN A 155 -0.65 0.30 -5.84
CA ASN A 155 -0.88 -0.71 -6.87
C ASN A 155 -2.16 -0.42 -7.68
N VAL A 156 -3.21 0.08 -7.04
CA VAL A 156 -4.43 0.51 -7.73
C VAL A 156 -4.13 1.65 -8.71
N LEU A 157 -3.44 2.69 -8.25
CA LEU A 157 -3.07 3.84 -9.07
C LEU A 157 -2.11 3.45 -10.20
N GLN A 158 -1.12 2.61 -9.91
CA GLN A 158 -0.22 2.08 -10.92
C GLN A 158 -0.98 1.27 -11.97
N LYS A 159 -1.91 0.41 -11.57
CA LYS A 159 -2.71 -0.41 -12.50
C LYS A 159 -3.57 0.46 -13.40
N ALA A 160 -4.18 1.52 -12.86
CA ALA A 160 -4.93 2.49 -13.64
C ALA A 160 -4.05 3.18 -14.70
N ARG A 161 -2.82 3.56 -14.34
CA ARG A 161 -1.85 4.13 -15.28
C ARG A 161 -1.46 3.13 -16.37
N GLU A 162 -1.15 1.89 -16.01
CA GLU A 162 -0.76 0.83 -16.96
C GLU A 162 -1.85 0.53 -18.00
N LEU A 163 -3.11 0.63 -17.60
CA LEU A 163 -4.28 0.47 -18.47
C LEU A 163 -4.62 1.76 -19.26
N GLY A 164 -3.88 2.85 -19.07
CA GLY A 164 -4.13 4.13 -19.73
C GLY A 164 -5.43 4.81 -19.31
N LEU A 165 -5.92 4.54 -18.09
CA LEU A 165 -7.17 5.11 -17.57
C LEU A 165 -6.95 6.58 -17.21
N ARG A 166 -7.99 7.41 -17.40
CA ARG A 166 -7.96 8.85 -17.10
C ARG A 166 -8.71 9.19 -15.83
N SER A 167 -9.67 8.35 -15.43
CA SER A 167 -10.52 8.58 -14.25
C SER A 167 -10.66 7.33 -13.39
N ILE A 168 -10.58 7.49 -12.07
CA ILE A 168 -10.73 6.38 -11.12
C ILE A 168 -11.55 6.80 -9.90
N ALA A 169 -12.50 5.96 -9.50
CA ALA A 169 -13.21 6.11 -8.24
C ALA A 169 -12.57 5.22 -7.17
N LEU A 170 -12.05 5.84 -6.11
CA LEU A 170 -11.36 5.22 -4.99
C LEU A 170 -12.25 5.29 -3.74
N PRO A 171 -12.70 4.16 -3.19
CA PRO A 171 -13.32 4.13 -1.88
C PRO A 171 -12.25 4.22 -0.78
N VAL A 172 -12.68 4.43 0.46
CA VAL A 172 -11.82 4.28 1.65
C VAL A 172 -11.50 2.79 1.85
N ILE A 173 -10.28 2.38 1.50
CA ILE A 173 -9.83 0.96 1.57
C ILE A 173 -9.67 0.51 3.03
N ASN A 174 -9.27 1.42 3.91
CA ASN A 174 -9.13 1.21 5.35
C ASN A 174 -10.51 1.18 6.04
N SER A 175 -11.28 0.13 5.80
CA SER A 175 -12.61 -0.03 6.37
C SER A 175 -12.58 -0.24 7.89
N VAL A 176 -13.56 0.34 8.59
CA VAL A 176 -13.85 0.10 10.01
C VAL A 176 -14.03 -1.40 10.29
N ARG A 177 -14.57 -2.17 9.34
CA ARG A 177 -14.75 -3.63 9.48
C ARG A 177 -13.43 -4.39 9.66
N ARG A 178 -12.32 -3.81 9.19
CA ARG A 178 -10.97 -4.36 9.30
C ARG A 178 -10.21 -3.79 10.51
N ASN A 179 -10.90 -3.11 11.42
CA ASN A 179 -10.38 -2.47 12.63
C ASN A 179 -9.24 -1.46 12.38
N TYR A 180 -9.14 -0.92 11.17
CA TYR A 180 -8.10 0.04 10.84
C TYR A 180 -8.45 1.42 11.41
N PRO A 181 -7.55 2.09 12.16
CA PRO A 181 -7.80 3.44 12.67
C PRO A 181 -8.08 4.41 11.50
N PRO A 182 -9.27 5.03 11.43
CA PRO A 182 -9.68 5.80 10.26
C PRO A 182 -8.75 6.97 9.92
N ASP A 183 -8.24 7.67 10.93
CA ASP A 183 -7.28 8.76 10.84
C ASP A 183 -5.93 8.30 10.26
N ALA A 184 -5.33 7.23 10.83
CA ALA A 184 -4.06 6.69 10.37
C ALA A 184 -4.16 6.16 8.93
N GLY A 185 -5.30 5.55 8.59
CA GLY A 185 -5.57 5.07 7.23
C GLY A 185 -5.71 6.20 6.22
N ALA A 186 -6.41 7.28 6.60
CA ALA A 186 -6.57 8.46 5.75
C ALA A 186 -5.22 9.18 5.49
N HIS A 187 -4.34 9.29 6.48
CA HIS A 187 -2.98 9.81 6.28
C HIS A 187 -2.21 9.01 5.21
N ILE A 188 -2.27 7.68 5.25
CA ILE A 188 -1.62 6.81 4.27
C ILE A 188 -2.24 6.97 2.88
N ALA A 189 -3.56 7.00 2.80
CA ALA A 189 -4.30 7.18 1.55
C ALA A 189 -3.91 8.50 0.87
N LEU A 190 -4.04 9.61 1.59
CA LEU A 190 -3.81 10.95 1.06
C LEU A 190 -2.35 11.17 0.69
N ARG A 191 -1.41 10.73 1.53
CA ARG A 191 0.02 10.78 1.22
C ARG A 191 0.36 9.99 -0.04
N THR A 192 -0.13 8.76 -0.15
CA THR A 192 0.18 7.88 -1.30
C THR A 192 -0.38 8.48 -2.59
N ILE A 193 -1.61 8.98 -2.55
CA ILE A 193 -2.24 9.65 -3.70
C ILE A 193 -1.46 10.92 -4.07
N ARG A 194 -1.06 11.73 -3.08
CA ARG A 194 -0.29 12.96 -3.30
C ARG A 194 1.04 12.68 -3.99
N ARG A 195 1.84 11.77 -3.43
CA ARG A 195 3.16 11.41 -4.00
C ARG A 195 3.03 10.81 -5.39
N PHE A 196 2.04 9.94 -5.60
CA PHE A 196 1.77 9.38 -6.92
C PHE A 196 1.45 10.45 -7.96
N LEU A 197 0.61 11.44 -7.60
CA LEU A 197 0.24 12.54 -8.49
C LEU A 197 1.39 13.52 -8.76
N GLU A 198 2.31 13.71 -7.80
CA GLU A 198 3.54 14.48 -7.99
C GLU A 198 4.48 13.79 -8.99
N GLN A 199 4.63 12.47 -8.88
CA GLN A 199 5.51 11.68 -9.73
C GLN A 199 4.94 11.46 -11.14
N TYR A 200 3.61 11.28 -11.25
CA TYR A 200 2.92 10.92 -12.48
C TYR A 200 1.78 11.88 -12.81
N SER A 201 2.08 13.17 -12.83
CA SER A 201 1.11 14.24 -13.06
C SER A 201 0.24 13.98 -14.29
N ASP A 202 0.79 13.52 -15.41
CA ASP A 202 0.00 13.38 -16.65
C ASP A 202 -0.82 12.10 -16.74
N SER A 203 -0.72 11.17 -15.78
CA SER A 203 -1.36 9.85 -15.87
C SER A 203 -2.87 9.88 -15.69
N LEU A 204 -3.35 10.49 -14.59
CA LEU A 204 -4.76 10.54 -14.21
C LEU A 204 -5.29 11.98 -14.31
N ALA A 205 -6.42 12.14 -14.97
CA ALA A 205 -7.14 13.41 -15.07
C ALA A 205 -8.01 13.68 -13.85
N CYS A 206 -8.60 12.63 -13.27
CA CYS A 206 -9.43 12.77 -12.07
C CYS A 206 -9.41 11.52 -11.20
N ILE A 207 -9.26 11.71 -9.89
CA ILE A 207 -9.42 10.72 -8.84
C ILE A 207 -10.62 11.15 -8.00
N VAL A 208 -11.67 10.34 -8.00
CA VAL A 208 -12.86 10.54 -7.19
C VAL A 208 -12.69 9.79 -5.87
N LEU A 209 -12.54 10.51 -4.77
CA LEU A 209 -12.58 9.95 -3.43
C LEU A 209 -14.04 9.72 -3.04
N VAL A 210 -14.44 8.45 -2.99
CA VAL A 210 -15.79 8.03 -2.60
C VAL A 210 -15.81 7.78 -1.10
N LEU A 211 -16.43 8.69 -0.36
CA LEU A 211 -16.41 8.71 1.10
C LEU A 211 -17.75 8.27 1.68
N GLU A 212 -17.74 7.45 2.72
CA GLU A 212 -18.93 7.24 3.54
C GLU A 212 -19.13 8.44 4.49
N PRO A 213 -20.35 8.70 4.99
CA PRO A 213 -20.60 9.82 5.91
C PRO A 213 -19.70 9.84 7.15
N CYS A 214 -19.22 8.68 7.61
CA CYS A 214 -18.29 8.57 8.74
C CYS A 214 -16.86 9.04 8.41
N ASP A 215 -16.46 8.97 7.15
CA ASP A 215 -15.11 9.33 6.71
C ASP A 215 -15.00 10.82 6.36
N LEU A 216 -16.12 11.44 5.97
CA LEU A 216 -16.15 12.79 5.42
C LEU A 216 -15.43 13.81 6.31
N GLY A 217 -15.75 13.84 7.61
CA GLY A 217 -15.12 14.79 8.54
C GLY A 217 -13.61 14.59 8.70
N ILE A 218 -13.14 13.35 8.61
CA ILE A 218 -11.70 13.03 8.70
C ILE A 218 -11.00 13.56 7.44
N TYR A 219 -11.56 13.26 6.26
CA TYR A 219 -10.97 13.71 4.99
C TYR A 219 -11.04 15.24 4.84
N GLU A 220 -12.11 15.91 5.31
CA GLU A 220 -12.20 17.37 5.31
C GLU A 220 -11.10 18.05 6.13
N ILE A 221 -10.70 17.44 7.26
CA ILE A 221 -9.61 17.94 8.12
C ILE A 221 -8.24 17.61 7.53
N LEU A 222 -8.04 16.41 6.99
CA LEU A 222 -6.72 15.93 6.57
C LEU A 222 -6.33 16.35 5.14
N LEU A 223 -7.29 16.55 4.23
CA LEU A 223 -6.99 16.93 2.84
C LEU A 223 -6.17 18.22 2.71
N PRO A 224 -6.46 19.31 3.45
CA PRO A 224 -5.64 20.53 3.41
C PRO A 224 -4.16 20.29 3.78
N LEU A 225 -3.86 19.25 4.56
CA LEU A 225 -2.48 18.94 4.97
C LEU A 225 -1.64 18.39 3.80
N TYR A 226 -2.27 17.62 2.90
CA TYR A 226 -1.62 16.95 1.76
C TYR A 226 -1.86 17.67 0.42
N PHE A 227 -2.99 18.35 0.31
CA PHE A 227 -3.46 19.09 -0.86
C PHE A 227 -3.88 20.51 -0.45
N PRO A 228 -2.95 21.32 0.08
CA PRO A 228 -3.26 22.68 0.48
C PRO A 228 -3.74 23.48 -0.74
N ARG A 229 -4.81 24.25 -0.56
CA ARG A 229 -5.48 25.06 -1.59
C ARG A 229 -4.90 26.47 -1.67
N ASN A 230 -4.24 26.93 -0.61
CA ASN A 230 -3.57 28.22 -0.52
C ASN A 230 -2.35 28.13 0.41
N LEU A 231 -1.57 29.21 0.48
CA LEU A 231 -0.37 29.28 1.33
C LEU A 231 -0.70 29.15 2.81
N ALA A 232 -1.83 29.68 3.29
CA ALA A 232 -2.19 29.55 4.70
C ALA A 232 -2.46 28.09 5.10
N GLU A 233 -3.12 27.29 4.27
CA GLU A 233 -3.27 25.85 4.51
C GLU A 233 -1.93 25.12 4.47
N GLN A 234 -1.05 25.51 3.54
CA GLN A 234 0.29 24.93 3.42
C GLN A 234 1.12 25.20 4.69
N ASP A 235 1.12 26.42 5.20
CA ASP A 235 1.89 26.82 6.39
C ASP A 235 1.32 26.15 7.66
N ASN A 236 0.00 26.06 7.76
CA ASN A 236 -0.66 25.34 8.86
C ASN A 236 -0.40 23.83 8.83
N ALA A 237 -0.23 23.24 7.64
CA ALA A 237 0.06 21.82 7.50
C ALA A 237 1.36 21.42 8.19
N CYS A 238 2.34 22.32 8.26
CA CYS A 238 3.62 22.08 8.93
C CYS A 238 3.48 21.70 10.41
N TRP A 239 2.43 22.18 11.08
CA TRP A 239 2.15 21.92 12.50
C TRP A 239 1.37 20.62 12.74
N GLN A 240 0.52 20.24 11.78
CA GLN A 240 -0.45 19.15 11.95
C GLN A 240 -0.03 17.87 11.23
N LEU A 241 0.87 17.95 10.26
CA LEU A 241 1.40 16.79 9.58
C LEU A 241 2.19 15.91 10.56
N PRO A 242 2.06 14.57 10.46
CA PRO A 242 2.89 13.66 11.24
C PRO A 242 4.38 13.89 10.97
N ILE A 243 5.23 13.60 11.96
CA ILE A 243 6.69 13.68 11.82
C ILE A 243 7.17 12.68 10.74
N ASP A 244 6.64 11.45 10.76
CA ASP A 244 6.91 10.45 9.73
C ASP A 244 5.98 10.61 8.53
N LEU A 245 6.53 11.22 7.49
CA LEU A 245 5.86 11.46 6.21
C LEU A 245 6.13 10.38 5.18
N GLY A 246 6.64 9.22 5.57
CA GLY A 246 6.93 8.14 4.64
C GLY A 246 8.07 8.47 3.66
N GLY A 247 8.37 7.51 2.78
CA GLY A 247 9.38 7.66 1.74
C GLY A 247 8.88 8.44 0.52
N MET A 248 9.64 8.35 -0.57
CA MET A 248 9.39 9.13 -1.78
C MET A 248 8.10 8.74 -2.49
N ASP A 249 7.69 7.47 -2.38
CA ASP A 249 6.44 6.96 -2.96
C ASP A 249 5.28 7.05 -1.94
N GLY A 250 5.54 7.49 -0.72
CA GLY A 250 4.57 7.61 0.38
C GLY A 250 4.48 6.36 1.28
N GLU A 251 5.38 5.40 1.07
CA GLU A 251 5.52 4.19 1.88
C GLU A 251 5.90 4.52 3.33
N PRO A 252 5.42 3.79 4.35
CA PRO A 252 5.85 4.01 5.73
C PRO A 252 7.36 3.75 5.90
N LEU A 253 8.08 4.64 6.60
CA LEU A 253 9.50 4.45 6.88
C LEU A 253 9.69 3.56 8.09
N LEU A 254 10.50 2.49 7.93
CA LEU A 254 10.81 1.56 9.01
C LEU A 254 12.27 1.75 9.43
N PRO A 255 12.53 2.35 10.61
CA PRO A 255 13.90 2.61 11.06
C PRO A 255 14.72 1.31 11.18
N ASP A 256 14.09 0.20 11.58
CA ASP A 256 14.74 -1.10 11.75
C ASP A 256 15.16 -1.78 10.43
N ARG A 257 14.78 -1.24 9.27
CA ARG A 257 15.14 -1.76 7.94
C ARG A 257 16.07 -0.84 7.15
N GLN A 258 16.50 0.28 7.72
CA GLN A 258 17.54 1.09 7.10
C GLN A 258 18.85 0.30 7.18
N ILE A 259 19.32 -0.19 6.03
CA ILE A 259 20.65 -0.80 5.93
C ILE A 259 21.64 0.27 6.37
N ARG A 260 22.25 0.10 7.55
CA ARG A 260 23.44 0.87 7.92
C ARG A 260 24.55 0.37 7.02
N ILE A 261 24.72 1.02 5.87
CA ILE A 261 25.95 0.89 5.11
C ILE A 261 27.00 1.59 5.97
N ILE A 262 27.68 0.80 6.80
CA ILE A 262 28.89 1.24 7.46
C ILE A 262 29.92 1.16 6.36
N ASP A 263 30.41 2.30 5.87
CA ASP A 263 31.56 2.31 4.99
C ASP A 263 32.68 1.55 5.68
N ASN A 264 33.22 0.54 4.99
CA ASN A 264 34.25 -0.34 5.54
C ASN A 264 35.42 0.54 6.03
N PRO A 265 35.78 0.54 7.32
CA PRO A 265 36.73 1.51 7.90
C PRO A 265 38.19 1.33 7.42
N GLN A 266 38.43 0.46 6.43
CA GLN A 266 39.75 0.13 5.90
C GLN A 266 40.18 1.00 4.70
N HIS A 267 39.38 1.96 4.23
CA HIS A 267 39.73 2.80 3.07
C HIS A 267 40.05 4.27 3.41
N ALA A 268 40.35 4.58 4.67
CA ALA A 268 40.69 5.95 5.09
C ALA A 268 42.19 6.22 5.29
N LEU A 269 43.09 5.41 4.72
CA LEU A 269 44.53 5.69 4.71
C LEU A 269 45.14 5.19 3.40
N HIS A 270 45.21 6.06 2.39
CA HIS A 270 46.31 6.09 1.43
C HIS A 270 46.29 7.46 0.75
N ASP A 271 46.98 8.41 1.36
CA ASP A 271 47.58 9.53 0.65
C ASP A 271 49.07 9.52 1.03
N ASP A 272 49.91 9.49 0.00
CA ASP A 272 51.36 9.74 -0.03
C ASP A 272 52.25 9.14 1.07
N ASP A 273 52.93 8.04 0.75
CA ASP A 273 54.39 7.92 0.90
C ASP A 273 54.88 6.60 0.30
N THR A 274 55.65 6.70 -0.77
CA THR A 274 56.46 5.60 -1.31
C THR A 274 57.53 5.21 -0.29
N VAL A 275 57.47 3.99 0.23
CA VAL A 275 58.60 3.40 0.97
C VAL A 275 58.95 2.05 0.36
N GLU A 276 60.11 2.00 -0.29
CA GLU A 276 60.79 0.79 -0.71
C GLU A 276 61.23 0.00 0.53
N LEU A 277 60.68 -1.20 0.75
CA LEU A 277 61.21 -2.18 1.72
C LEU A 277 61.43 -3.53 1.04
N SER A 278 62.39 -3.58 0.13
CA SER A 278 62.98 -4.83 -0.38
C SER A 278 64.04 -5.43 0.56
N ALA A 279 63.97 -5.16 1.86
CA ALA A 279 64.97 -5.62 2.83
C ALA A 279 64.34 -5.96 4.19
N GLN A 280 63.38 -6.89 4.19
CA GLN A 280 62.98 -7.66 5.38
C GLN A 280 62.13 -8.88 4.97
N LEU A 281 62.61 -9.62 3.96
CA LEU A 281 62.33 -11.06 3.90
C LEU A 281 63.16 -11.70 5.02
N GLU A 282 62.50 -12.00 6.13
CA GLU A 282 62.76 -13.13 7.04
C GLU A 282 62.06 -12.86 8.36
N THR A 283 60.78 -13.22 8.47
CA THR A 283 60.18 -13.77 9.70
C THR A 283 58.77 -14.27 9.42
N SER A 284 58.71 -15.57 9.15
CA SER A 284 57.67 -16.51 9.61
C SER A 284 56.21 -16.03 9.65
N VAL A 285 55.49 -16.45 8.61
CA VAL A 285 54.04 -16.65 8.55
C VAL A 285 53.57 -17.49 9.74
N ASN A 286 52.87 -16.87 10.69
CA ASN A 286 52.04 -17.55 11.67
C ASN A 286 50.58 -17.09 11.50
N ILE A 287 49.96 -17.47 10.38
CA ILE A 287 48.51 -17.47 10.22
C ILE A 287 48.09 -18.93 10.43
N GLY A 288 47.87 -19.29 11.70
CA GLY A 288 47.64 -20.69 12.07
C GLY A 288 46.86 -20.95 13.36
N GLU A 289 46.39 -19.92 14.09
CA GLU A 289 45.68 -20.14 15.36
C GLU A 289 44.49 -19.19 15.57
N HIS A 290 43.60 -19.08 14.59
CA HIS A 290 42.24 -18.60 14.83
C HIS A 290 41.22 -19.65 14.42
N ALA A 291 40.34 -20.02 15.35
CA ALA A 291 39.27 -21.01 15.19
C ALA A 291 38.27 -20.71 14.05
N PHE A 292 38.39 -19.53 13.42
CA PHE A 292 37.57 -19.10 12.27
C PHE A 292 38.16 -19.52 10.90
N ALA A 293 39.39 -20.05 10.86
CA ALA A 293 40.09 -20.42 9.61
C ALA A 293 40.08 -21.93 9.31
N GLN A 294 39.25 -22.72 9.99
CA GLN A 294 38.94 -24.07 9.53
C GLN A 294 37.75 -24.01 8.55
N MET A 295 38.07 -23.93 7.26
CA MET A 295 37.12 -24.19 6.18
C MET A 295 36.53 -25.60 6.36
N GLN A 296 35.31 -25.68 6.86
CA GLN A 296 34.48 -26.89 6.71
C GLN A 296 34.20 -27.05 5.21
N GLY A 297 34.61 -28.19 4.67
CA GLY A 297 34.46 -28.51 3.25
C GLY A 297 33.00 -28.40 2.80
N ASP A 298 32.85 -27.83 1.61
CA ASP A 298 31.65 -27.66 0.79
C ASP A 298 30.51 -28.65 1.11
N LEU A 299 29.55 -28.22 1.94
CA LEU A 299 28.38 -29.01 2.39
C LEU A 299 27.46 -29.42 1.22
N ASP A 300 27.59 -28.80 0.04
CA ASP A 300 26.79 -29.10 -1.13
C ASP A 300 27.27 -30.34 -1.90
N ARG A 301 28.53 -30.78 -1.69
CA ARG A 301 29.03 -32.02 -2.30
C ARG A 301 28.46 -33.29 -1.66
N GLN A 302 28.01 -33.24 -0.40
CA GLN A 302 27.42 -34.39 0.29
C GLN A 302 25.94 -34.63 -0.02
N ARG A 303 25.27 -33.72 -0.75
CA ARG A 303 23.88 -33.91 -1.21
C ARG A 303 23.76 -34.45 -2.63
N LEU A 304 24.84 -34.44 -3.41
CA LEU A 304 24.84 -34.80 -4.84
C LEU A 304 25.40 -36.20 -5.16
N LEU A 305 25.90 -36.93 -4.17
CA LEU A 305 26.24 -38.35 -4.30
C LEU A 305 25.34 -39.13 -3.33
N GLY A 306 24.26 -39.70 -3.87
CA GLY A 306 23.22 -40.38 -3.11
C GLY A 306 23.68 -41.67 -2.43
N GLU A 307 24.44 -41.56 -1.35
CA GLU A 307 24.68 -42.66 -0.42
C GLU A 307 23.62 -42.63 0.68
N ARG A 308 22.64 -43.54 0.56
CA ARG A 308 21.74 -43.88 1.67
C ARG A 308 22.59 -44.51 2.77
N SER A 309 22.59 -43.92 3.96
CA SER A 309 23.10 -44.57 5.16
C SER A 309 22.29 -45.83 5.43
N VAL A 310 23.00 -46.92 5.73
CA VAL A 310 22.44 -48.23 6.05
C VAL A 310 21.53 -48.09 7.27
N THR A 311 20.27 -48.46 7.09
CA THR A 311 19.22 -48.51 8.11
C THR A 311 19.63 -49.41 9.27
N ASP A 312 19.65 -48.85 10.48
CA ASP A 312 19.74 -49.61 11.73
C ASP A 312 18.46 -50.47 11.89
N PRO A 313 18.56 -51.82 11.93
CA PRO A 313 17.39 -52.71 11.99
C PRO A 313 16.50 -52.50 13.24
N LEU A 314 17.01 -51.82 14.28
CA LEU A 314 16.27 -51.52 15.49
C LEU A 314 15.26 -50.36 15.32
N ALA A 315 15.54 -49.42 14.41
CA ALA A 315 14.66 -48.27 14.18
C ALA A 315 13.32 -48.68 13.51
N ASP A 316 13.36 -49.65 12.59
CA ASP A 316 12.18 -50.15 11.89
C ASP A 316 11.23 -50.95 12.80
N ILE A 317 11.75 -51.58 13.86
CA ILE A 317 10.94 -52.32 14.84
C ILE A 317 10.19 -51.35 15.77
N MET A 318 10.82 -50.25 16.17
CA MET A 318 10.16 -49.21 16.98
C MET A 318 9.02 -48.51 16.23
N ILE A 319 9.22 -48.22 14.94
CA ILE A 319 8.19 -47.54 14.11
C ILE A 319 6.96 -48.44 13.93
N LYS A 320 7.14 -49.76 13.75
CA LYS A 320 6.02 -50.71 13.66
C LYS A 320 5.26 -50.90 14.99
N GLN A 321 5.95 -50.84 16.13
CA GLN A 321 5.29 -50.95 17.43
C GLN A 321 4.51 -49.68 17.83
N MET A 322 4.95 -48.49 17.40
CA MET A 322 4.18 -47.26 17.61
C MET A 322 2.89 -47.22 16.77
N GLN A 323 2.93 -47.67 15.52
CA GLN A 323 1.75 -47.64 14.63
C GLN A 323 0.62 -48.63 15.00
N GLN A 324 0.86 -49.59 15.90
CA GLN A 324 -0.18 -50.48 16.43
C GLN A 324 -0.87 -49.97 17.69
N LYS A 325 -0.41 -48.88 18.30
CA LYS A 325 -0.99 -48.32 19.55
C LYS A 325 -1.92 -47.13 19.35
N GLU A 326 -2.12 -46.66 18.12
CA GLU A 326 -2.99 -45.52 17.80
C GLU A 326 -4.11 -45.88 16.79
N ARG A 327 -4.58 -47.14 16.80
CA ARG A 327 -5.87 -47.51 16.19
C ARG A 327 -6.90 -47.88 17.24
#